data_AF-A2E9J9-F1
#
_entry.id   AF-A2E9J9-F1
#
_cell.length_a   1.000
_cell.length_b   1.000
_cell.length_c   1.000
_cell.angle_alpha   90.00
_cell.angle_beta   90.00
_cell.angle_gamma   90.00
#
_symmetry.space_group_name_H-M   'P 1'
#
loop_
_entity.id
_entity.type
_entity.pdbx_description
1 polymer ?
#
loop_
_entity_poly.entity_id
_entity_poly.type
_entity_poly.pdbx_seq_one_letter_code
_entity_poly.pdbx_strand_id
1 'polypeptide(L)'
;MNTSYHYEITECAAYRIHSSKEAEIINFTTISNTSSKKQGVLANYGNLNIKKCNYLNNEDTNNGDAIIWCDTSCTYSNCSFIGNKGNYLFAVKPTFDNCYFNNNDVNQTLKFDFFPETFETGYPLDSFISHYTTDKCSATYFYKKKVSEKRLKMKDIKNIVHNVFKTSFVVSVNISSSK
;
A
#
# COMPACT_ATOMS: atom_id res chain seq x y z
N MET A 1 -2.93 5.75 3.28
CA MET A 1 -3.41 4.93 4.41
C MET A 1 -2.39 3.84 4.71
N ASN A 2 -1.92 3.80 5.96
CA ASN A 2 -1.02 2.78 6.47
C ASN A 2 -1.63 2.30 7.79
N THR A 3 -1.92 1.01 7.87
CA THR A 3 -2.44 0.35 9.07
C THR A 3 -1.50 -0.76 9.55
N SER A 4 -0.24 -0.75 9.10
CA SER A 4 0.81 -1.59 9.66
C SER A 4 0.71 -1.53 11.20
N TYR A 5 0.68 -2.69 11.86
CA TYR A 5 0.62 -2.86 13.33
C TYR A 5 -0.74 -2.69 14.01
N HIS A 6 -1.86 -2.56 13.28
CA HIS A 6 -3.20 -2.61 13.86
C HIS A 6 -3.75 -4.05 13.87
N TYR A 7 -3.25 -4.89 14.79
CA TYR A 7 -3.66 -6.31 14.95
C TYR A 7 -5.13 -6.50 15.37
N GLU A 8 -5.80 -5.42 15.76
CA GLU A 8 -7.20 -5.41 16.18
C GLU A 8 -8.18 -5.29 15.01
N ILE A 9 -7.71 -4.93 13.82
CA ILE A 9 -8.56 -4.88 12.63
C ILE A 9 -8.82 -6.32 12.18
N THR A 10 -10.06 -6.74 12.37
CA THR A 10 -10.49 -8.11 12.05
C THR A 10 -11.02 -8.27 10.62
N GLU A 11 -11.08 -7.18 9.84
CA GLU A 11 -11.54 -7.13 8.45
C GLU A 11 -10.51 -6.40 7.54
N CYS A 12 -10.94 -5.71 6.48
CA CYS A 12 -10.09 -5.01 5.51
C CYS A 12 -9.09 -4.07 6.19
N ALA A 13 -7.82 -4.49 6.24
CA ALA A 13 -6.81 -3.82 7.04
C ALA A 13 -6.51 -2.40 6.55
N ALA A 14 -6.52 -2.15 5.24
CA ALA A 14 -6.32 -0.81 4.70
C ALA A 14 -7.62 -0.01 4.77
N TYR A 15 -8.56 -0.30 3.87
CA TYR A 15 -9.85 0.41 3.81
C TYR A 15 -10.96 -0.50 3.30
N ARG A 16 -12.20 -0.07 3.58
CA ARG A 16 -13.42 -0.58 2.97
C ARG A 16 -14.27 0.60 2.51
N ILE A 17 -14.53 0.71 1.21
CA ILE A 17 -15.36 1.78 0.65
C ILE A 17 -16.62 1.16 0.05
N HIS A 18 -17.75 1.82 0.29
CA HIS A 18 -19.04 1.52 -0.33
C HIS A 18 -19.46 2.76 -1.11
N SER A 19 -19.64 2.64 -2.42
CA SER A 19 -20.09 3.78 -3.23
C SER A 19 -21.48 4.23 -2.80
N SER A 20 -21.69 5.54 -2.74
CA SER A 20 -23.03 6.12 -2.81
C SER A 20 -23.59 6.06 -4.25
N LYS A 21 -24.82 6.55 -4.50
CA LYS A 21 -25.48 6.46 -5.82
C LYS A 21 -24.75 7.19 -6.97
N GLU A 22 -23.68 7.92 -6.67
CA GLU A 22 -22.88 8.69 -7.62
C GLU A 22 -21.48 8.09 -7.76
N ALA A 23 -20.87 8.26 -8.94
CA ALA A 23 -19.53 7.76 -9.20
C ALA A 23 -18.51 8.53 -8.35
N GLU A 24 -17.95 7.87 -7.35
CA GLU A 24 -16.95 8.45 -6.46
C GLU A 24 -15.56 8.37 -7.10
N ILE A 25 -14.87 9.52 -7.16
CA ILE A 25 -13.48 9.60 -7.58
C ILE A 25 -12.61 9.43 -6.33
N ILE A 26 -11.79 8.39 -6.34
CA ILE A 26 -10.90 8.06 -5.24
C ILE A 26 -9.46 8.33 -5.65
N ASN A 27 -8.70 9.07 -4.83
CA ASN A 27 -7.28 9.32 -5.00
C ASN A 27 -6.55 9.23 -3.65
N PHE A 28 -5.87 8.11 -3.38
CA PHE A 28 -5.01 7.94 -2.21
C PHE A 28 -3.86 6.97 -2.51
N THR A 29 -2.91 6.90 -1.57
CA THR A 29 -1.88 5.86 -1.56
C THR A 29 -2.07 4.92 -0.37
N THR A 30 -1.98 3.61 -0.58
CA THR A 30 -1.86 2.61 0.49
C THR A 30 -0.42 2.11 0.57
N ILE A 31 0.06 1.91 1.79
CA ILE A 31 1.41 1.39 2.01
C ILE A 31 1.46 0.42 3.18
N SER A 32 2.09 -0.74 2.96
CA SER A 32 2.47 -1.69 4.02
C SER A 32 1.32 -2.20 4.89
N ASN A 33 0.12 -2.33 4.32
CA ASN A 33 -1.02 -2.89 5.05
C ASN A 33 -0.98 -4.41 4.97
N THR A 34 -1.22 -5.09 6.09
CA THR A 34 -1.24 -6.56 6.17
C THR A 34 -2.67 -7.02 6.46
N SER A 35 -3.18 -7.99 5.69
CA SER A 35 -4.55 -8.48 5.83
C SER A 35 -4.85 -9.06 7.21
N SER A 36 -6.13 -9.11 7.54
CA SER A 36 -6.62 -9.79 8.73
C SER A 36 -6.93 -11.25 8.43
N LYS A 37 -7.24 -12.05 9.47
CA LYS A 37 -7.57 -13.48 9.32
C LYS A 37 -8.87 -13.76 8.57
N LYS A 38 -9.72 -12.75 8.32
CA LYS A 38 -11.08 -12.96 7.78
C LYS A 38 -11.27 -12.49 6.35
N GLN A 39 -10.56 -11.48 5.89
CA GLN A 39 -10.75 -10.84 4.57
C GLN A 39 -9.42 -10.29 4.04
N GLY A 40 -9.39 -10.02 2.72
CA GLY A 40 -8.32 -9.31 2.04
C GLY A 40 -7.94 -7.94 2.63
N VAL A 41 -6.91 -7.31 2.06
CA VAL A 41 -6.37 -6.05 2.59
C VAL A 41 -7.31 -4.87 2.32
N LEU A 42 -7.92 -4.83 1.13
CA LEU A 42 -8.72 -3.71 0.64
C LEU A 42 -10.05 -4.21 0.08
N ALA A 43 -11.14 -3.48 0.31
CA ALA A 43 -12.43 -3.81 -0.32
C ALA A 43 -13.15 -2.59 -0.92
N ASN A 44 -13.62 -2.77 -2.15
CA ASN A 44 -14.32 -1.79 -2.96
C ASN A 44 -15.71 -2.36 -3.30
N TYR A 45 -16.76 -1.74 -2.78
CA TYR A 45 -18.16 -2.12 -2.99
C TYR A 45 -18.89 -1.06 -3.81
N GLY A 46 -19.60 -1.49 -4.85
CA GLY A 46 -20.31 -0.62 -5.79
C GLY A 46 -19.46 -0.12 -6.96
N ASN A 47 -20.00 0.87 -7.69
CA ASN A 47 -19.41 1.35 -8.95
C ASN A 47 -18.39 2.47 -8.68
N LEU A 48 -17.11 2.11 -8.72
CA LEU A 48 -16.02 2.97 -8.24
C LEU A 48 -15.03 3.33 -9.36
N ASN A 49 -14.66 4.61 -9.43
CA ASN A 49 -13.64 5.11 -10.34
C ASN A 49 -12.41 5.56 -9.56
N ILE A 50 -11.41 4.69 -9.51
CA ILE A 50 -10.20 4.85 -8.71
C ILE A 50 -9.12 5.42 -9.61
N LYS A 51 -8.66 6.63 -9.31
CA LYS A 51 -7.72 7.36 -10.16
C LYS A 51 -6.50 7.81 -9.39
N LYS A 52 -5.32 7.69 -10.01
CA LYS A 52 -4.06 8.21 -9.46
C LYS A 52 -3.70 7.63 -8.08
N CYS A 53 -4.07 6.38 -7.84
CA CYS A 53 -3.78 5.68 -6.58
C CYS A 53 -2.49 4.86 -6.67
N ASN A 54 -1.78 4.74 -5.54
CA ASN A 54 -0.65 3.83 -5.40
C ASN A 54 -0.96 2.76 -4.35
N TYR A 55 -0.73 1.49 -4.68
CA TYR A 55 -0.90 0.33 -3.81
C TYR A 55 0.46 -0.32 -3.60
N LEU A 56 1.10 0.03 -2.48
CA LEU A 56 2.51 -0.26 -2.23
C LEU A 56 2.68 -1.28 -1.10
N ASN A 57 3.39 -2.37 -1.36
CA ASN A 57 3.83 -3.33 -0.33
C ASN A 57 2.70 -3.85 0.57
N ASN A 58 1.48 -4.01 0.05
CA ASN A 58 0.39 -4.60 0.83
C ASN A 58 0.54 -6.12 0.83
N GLU A 59 0.29 -6.77 1.96
CA GLU A 59 0.46 -8.20 2.11
C GLU A 59 -0.85 -8.86 2.54
N ASP A 60 -1.34 -9.82 1.76
CA ASP A 60 -2.36 -10.76 2.23
C ASP A 60 -1.69 -12.01 2.77
N THR A 61 -1.85 -12.24 4.08
CA THR A 61 -1.33 -13.42 4.78
C THR A 61 -2.33 -14.56 4.85
N ASN A 62 -3.58 -14.34 4.42
CA ASN A 62 -4.60 -15.37 4.40
C ASN A 62 -4.46 -16.22 3.14
N ASN A 63 -4.35 -17.53 3.32
CA ASN A 63 -3.94 -18.46 2.25
C ASN A 63 -5.03 -18.73 1.19
N GLY A 64 -6.07 -17.91 1.11
CA GLY A 64 -7.16 -18.11 0.17
C GLY A 64 -7.86 -16.84 -0.30
N ASP A 65 -7.42 -15.65 0.12
CA ASP A 65 -8.05 -14.40 -0.30
C ASP A 65 -7.17 -13.57 -1.23
N ALA A 66 -7.78 -12.54 -1.83
CA ALA A 66 -7.07 -11.57 -2.63
C ALA A 66 -6.74 -10.32 -1.82
N ILE A 67 -5.63 -9.67 -2.16
CA ILE A 67 -5.22 -8.40 -1.56
C ILE A 67 -6.33 -7.36 -1.76
N ILE A 68 -6.91 -7.29 -2.97
CA ILE A 68 -7.95 -6.33 -3.35
C ILE A 68 -9.24 -7.07 -3.71
N TRP A 69 -10.32 -6.79 -2.97
CA TRP A 69 -11.67 -7.17 -3.35
C TRP A 69 -12.35 -6.03 -4.12
N CYS A 70 -12.88 -6.35 -5.30
CA CYS A 70 -13.82 -5.50 -6.02
C CYS A 70 -15.11 -6.30 -6.22
N ASP A 71 -16.21 -5.87 -5.62
CA ASP A 71 -17.45 -6.66 -5.59
C ASP A 71 -18.31 -6.51 -6.85
N THR A 72 -18.22 -5.37 -7.54
CA THR A 72 -19.00 -5.07 -8.75
C THR A 72 -18.10 -4.45 -9.82
N SER A 73 -18.29 -3.19 -10.20
CA SER A 73 -17.46 -2.52 -11.20
C SER A 73 -16.45 -1.56 -10.56
N CYS A 74 -15.17 -1.91 -10.66
CA CYS A 74 -14.08 -1.01 -10.32
C CYS A 74 -13.29 -0.70 -11.58
N THR A 75 -13.05 0.59 -11.83
CA THR A 75 -12.09 1.04 -12.84
C THR A 75 -10.90 1.65 -12.12
N TYR A 76 -9.70 1.17 -12.44
CA TYR A 76 -8.44 1.75 -12.00
C TYR A 76 -7.81 2.51 -13.18
N SER A 77 -7.63 3.82 -13.04
CA SER A 77 -7.00 4.67 -14.06
C SER A 77 -5.75 5.36 -13.51
N ASN A 78 -4.61 5.23 -14.20
CA ASN A 78 -3.34 5.83 -13.78
C ASN A 78 -2.93 5.38 -12.36
N CYS A 79 -3.08 4.10 -12.03
CA CYS A 79 -2.76 3.55 -10.72
C CYS A 79 -1.49 2.70 -10.76
N SER A 80 -0.78 2.58 -9.64
CA SER A 80 0.38 1.70 -9.51
C SER A 80 0.16 0.61 -8.46
N PHE A 81 0.53 -0.62 -8.78
CA PHE A 81 0.52 -1.79 -7.90
C PHE A 81 1.94 -2.33 -7.80
N ILE A 82 2.62 -2.05 -6.68
CA ILE A 82 4.05 -2.31 -6.53
C ILE A 82 4.34 -3.08 -5.24
N GLY A 83 5.10 -4.17 -5.32
CA GLY A 83 5.59 -4.86 -4.13
C GLY A 83 4.53 -5.60 -3.31
N ASN A 84 3.31 -5.76 -3.83
CA ASN A 84 2.23 -6.41 -3.10
C ASN A 84 2.45 -7.93 -3.06
N LYS A 85 2.11 -8.55 -1.94
CA LYS A 85 2.40 -9.97 -1.66
C LYS A 85 1.16 -10.72 -1.21
N GLY A 86 0.95 -11.94 -1.70
CA GLY A 86 -0.20 -12.76 -1.30
C GLY A 86 -0.48 -13.87 -2.30
N ASN A 87 -1.64 -14.51 -2.23
CA ASN A 87 -2.00 -15.51 -3.24
C ASN A 87 -2.56 -14.88 -4.51
N TYR A 88 -3.42 -13.86 -4.34
CA TYR A 88 -4.10 -13.18 -5.44
C TYR A 88 -4.01 -11.66 -5.29
N LEU A 89 -3.77 -10.93 -6.38
CA LEU A 89 -3.78 -9.46 -6.31
C LEU A 89 -5.22 -8.91 -6.26
N PHE A 90 -6.11 -9.43 -7.11
CA PHE A 90 -7.53 -9.07 -7.15
C PHE A 90 -8.44 -10.30 -7.04
N ALA A 91 -9.57 -10.15 -6.35
CA ALA A 91 -10.57 -11.21 -6.25
C ALA A 91 -11.31 -11.38 -7.59
N VAL A 92 -11.89 -10.28 -8.07
CA VAL A 92 -12.66 -10.17 -9.32
C VAL A 92 -11.90 -9.22 -10.24
N LYS A 93 -11.89 -9.51 -11.54
CA LYS A 93 -11.22 -8.71 -12.57
C LYS A 93 -11.84 -7.29 -12.64
N PRO A 94 -11.08 -6.23 -12.31
CA PRO A 94 -11.52 -4.87 -12.56
C PRO A 94 -11.14 -4.42 -13.98
N THR A 95 -11.58 -3.23 -14.36
CA THR A 95 -11.09 -2.56 -15.58
C THR A 95 -9.82 -1.77 -15.25
N PHE A 96 -8.81 -1.88 -16.11
CA PHE A 96 -7.54 -1.15 -15.97
C PHE A 96 -7.35 -0.18 -17.14
N ASP A 97 -6.87 1.02 -16.82
CA ASP A 97 -6.54 2.07 -17.78
C ASP A 97 -5.22 2.73 -17.34
N ASN A 98 -4.17 2.63 -18.17
CA ASN A 98 -2.82 3.14 -17.87
C ASN A 98 -2.33 2.79 -16.45
N CYS A 99 -2.45 1.52 -16.04
CA CYS A 99 -2.01 1.08 -14.72
C CYS A 99 -0.64 0.39 -14.78
N TYR A 100 0.17 0.59 -13.74
CA TYR A 100 1.52 0.05 -13.66
C TYR A 100 1.61 -1.06 -12.62
N PHE A 101 2.24 -2.17 -13.00
CA PHE A 101 2.47 -3.32 -12.12
C PHE A 101 3.96 -3.63 -12.05
N ASN A 102 4.51 -3.75 -10.85
CA ASN A 102 5.93 -4.07 -10.68
C ASN A 102 6.22 -4.83 -9.38
N ASN A 103 7.07 -5.86 -9.44
CA ASN A 103 7.55 -6.60 -8.28
C ASN A 103 6.44 -7.10 -7.32
N ASN A 104 5.26 -7.46 -7.84
CA ASN A 104 4.22 -8.09 -7.00
C ASN A 104 4.54 -9.59 -6.85
N ASP A 105 4.60 -10.05 -5.61
CA ASP A 105 4.86 -11.44 -5.23
C ASP A 105 3.51 -12.15 -4.98
N VAL A 106 2.79 -12.42 -6.08
CA VAL A 106 1.51 -13.13 -6.06
C VAL A 106 1.53 -14.36 -6.95
N ASN A 107 0.86 -15.43 -6.51
CA ASN A 107 0.77 -16.67 -7.28
C ASN A 107 -0.03 -16.47 -8.57
N GLN A 108 -1.11 -15.69 -8.48
CA GLN A 108 -1.97 -15.32 -9.61
C GLN A 108 -2.46 -13.89 -9.44
N THR A 109 -2.75 -13.19 -10.53
CA THR A 109 -3.27 -11.82 -10.42
C THR A 109 -4.75 -11.79 -10.05
N LEU A 110 -5.54 -12.76 -10.53
CA LEU A 110 -6.98 -12.86 -10.32
C LEU A 110 -7.33 -14.16 -9.57
N LYS A 111 -8.24 -14.10 -8.60
CA LYS A 111 -8.69 -15.28 -7.84
C LYS A 111 -9.79 -16.07 -8.54
N PHE A 112 -10.81 -15.39 -9.08
CA PHE A 112 -11.98 -16.03 -9.68
C PHE A 112 -11.90 -16.17 -11.20
N ASP A 113 -10.75 -15.89 -11.79
CA ASP A 113 -10.53 -16.10 -13.23
C ASP A 113 -9.68 -17.36 -13.42
N PHE A 114 -10.19 -18.30 -14.23
CA PHE A 114 -9.57 -19.61 -14.43
C PHE A 114 -8.47 -19.59 -15.48
N PHE A 115 -8.34 -18.48 -16.22
CA PHE A 115 -7.28 -18.29 -17.21
C PHE A 115 -6.31 -17.23 -16.71
N PRO A 116 -5.02 -17.55 -16.56
CA PRO A 116 -4.02 -16.56 -16.20
C PRO A 116 -3.88 -15.55 -17.33
N GLU A 117 -4.46 -14.36 -17.16
CA GLU A 117 -4.27 -13.24 -18.07
C GLU A 117 -3.01 -12.44 -17.71
N THR A 118 -2.27 -12.05 -18.74
CA THR A 118 -1.19 -11.07 -18.63
C THR A 118 -1.78 -9.68 -18.83
N PHE A 119 -1.52 -8.76 -17.89
CA PHE A 119 -1.97 -7.37 -17.98
C PHE A 119 -0.90 -6.53 -18.70
N GLU A 120 -1.30 -5.78 -19.72
CA GLU A 120 -0.43 -4.74 -20.26
C GLU A 120 -0.17 -3.68 -19.18
N THR A 121 1.11 -3.41 -18.94
CA THR A 121 1.54 -2.42 -17.94
C THR A 121 1.73 -1.06 -18.62
N GLY A 122 1.10 -0.04 -18.07
CA GLY A 122 1.27 1.36 -18.47
C GLY A 122 2.55 1.98 -17.89
N TYR A 123 2.57 3.30 -17.79
CA TYR A 123 3.67 4.02 -17.16
C TYR A 123 3.49 4.09 -15.64
N PRO A 124 4.58 4.02 -14.85
CA PRO A 124 4.49 4.23 -13.42
C PRO A 124 3.87 5.60 -13.13
N LEU A 125 2.84 5.62 -12.29
CA LEU A 125 2.38 6.88 -11.69
C LEU A 125 3.55 7.48 -10.92
N ASP A 126 3.71 8.81 -10.99
CA ASP A 126 4.85 9.54 -10.43
C ASP A 126 5.25 8.99 -9.05
N SER A 127 6.49 8.49 -8.98
CA SER A 127 7.09 7.85 -7.81
C SER A 127 7.21 8.79 -6.60
N PHE A 128 7.10 10.09 -6.83
CA PHE A 128 6.86 11.06 -5.78
C PHE A 128 5.44 10.87 -5.27
N ILE A 129 5.33 10.24 -4.09
CA ILE A 129 4.07 10.13 -3.36
C ILE A 129 3.62 11.55 -2.97
N SER A 130 3.03 12.29 -3.92
CA SER A 130 2.67 13.70 -3.81
C SER A 130 1.45 13.94 -2.91
N HIS A 131 0.85 12.86 -2.40
CA HIS A 131 -0.40 12.91 -1.66
C HIS A 131 -0.25 12.68 -0.15
N TYR A 132 0.97 12.51 0.38
CA TYR A 132 1.21 12.70 1.82
C TYR A 132 1.40 14.18 2.11
N THR A 133 0.32 14.95 2.10
CA THR A 133 0.31 16.20 2.88
C THR A 133 0.31 15.79 4.35
N THR A 134 1.48 15.90 4.99
CA THR A 134 1.59 15.79 6.46
C THR A 134 1.02 17.03 7.14
N ASP A 135 0.77 18.08 6.37
CA ASP A 135 0.35 19.43 6.79
C ASP A 135 -0.95 19.42 7.61
N LYS A 136 -1.75 18.36 7.52
CA LYS A 136 -2.98 18.16 8.32
C LYS A 136 -3.04 16.84 9.09
N CYS A 137 -2.01 16.01 9.02
CA CYS A 137 -1.94 14.81 9.86
C CYS A 137 -1.45 15.23 11.25
N SER A 138 -2.36 15.22 12.24
CA SER A 138 -1.93 15.36 13.64
C SER A 138 -0.95 14.24 13.96
N ALA A 139 0.26 14.58 14.40
CA ALA A 139 1.34 13.66 14.77
C ALA A 139 0.96 12.62 15.86
N THR A 140 -0.27 12.68 16.37
CA THR A 140 -0.86 11.83 17.41
C THR A 140 -0.98 10.35 17.06
N TYR A 141 -0.93 9.95 15.79
CA TYR A 141 -0.99 8.53 15.40
C TYR A 141 0.36 7.81 15.45
N PHE A 142 1.50 8.52 15.41
CA PHE A 142 2.82 7.89 15.49
C PHE A 142 3.33 7.71 16.92
N TYR A 143 2.64 8.27 17.93
CA TYR A 143 3.07 8.21 19.32
C TYR A 143 1.89 8.05 20.30
N LYS A 144 1.26 6.88 20.31
CA LYS A 144 0.52 6.39 21.49
C LYS A 144 1.11 5.09 22.02
N LYS A 145 2.41 5.14 22.32
CA LYS A 145 2.93 4.41 23.47
C LYS A 145 3.60 5.48 24.33
N LYS A 146 3.22 5.58 25.61
CA LYS A 146 3.98 6.36 26.60
C LYS A 146 5.37 5.75 26.71
N VAL A 147 6.23 6.03 25.75
CA VAL A 147 7.67 5.87 25.89
C VAL A 147 8.08 7.21 26.45
N SER A 148 8.50 7.22 27.72
CA SER A 148 9.24 8.35 28.29
C SER A 148 10.22 8.82 27.21
N GLU A 149 10.23 10.10 26.85
CA GLU A 149 11.13 10.66 25.84
C GLU A 149 12.59 10.36 26.21
N LYS A 150 13.06 9.15 25.87
CA LYS A 150 14.47 8.81 25.89
C LYS A 150 14.99 9.43 24.62
N ARG A 151 15.65 10.58 24.76
CA ARG A 151 16.51 11.14 23.72
C ARG A 151 17.35 9.99 23.15
N LEU A 152 17.18 9.72 21.86
CA LEU A 152 17.98 8.73 21.15
C LEU A 152 19.45 9.10 21.35
N LYS A 153 20.22 8.17 21.91
CA LYS A 153 21.64 8.41 22.09
C LYS A 153 22.29 8.35 20.71
N MET A 154 23.33 9.14 20.50
CA MET A 154 24.09 9.16 19.24
C MET A 154 24.54 7.75 18.78
N LYS A 155 24.76 6.82 19.72
CA LYS A 155 25.08 5.42 19.42
C LYS A 155 23.93 4.69 18.70
N ASP A 156 22.69 4.94 19.11
CA ASP A 156 21.50 4.32 18.50
C ASP A 156 21.30 4.87 17.09
N ILE A 157 21.51 6.17 16.90
CA ILE A 157 21.47 6.84 15.59
C ILE A 157 22.52 6.23 14.64
N LYS A 158 23.76 6.05 15.10
CA LYS A 158 24.83 5.43 14.30
C LYS A 158 24.49 4.00 13.88
N ASN A 159 23.88 3.21 14.78
CA ASN A 159 23.49 1.83 14.47
C ASN A 159 22.36 1.77 13.44
N ILE A 160 21.35 2.65 13.54
CA ILE A 160 20.26 2.74 12.57
C ILE A 160 20.82 3.08 11.19
N VAL A 161 21.64 4.13 11.11
CA VAL A 161 22.24 4.59 9.84
C VAL A 161 23.12 3.49 9.23
N HIS A 162 23.91 2.79 10.04
CA HIS A 162 24.71 1.67 9.55
C HIS A 162 23.86 0.50 9.04
N ASN A 163 22.78 0.15 9.73
CA ASN A 163 21.93 -0.97 9.33
C ASN A 163 21.16 -0.68 8.03
N VAL A 164 20.70 0.56 7.84
CA VAL A 164 19.92 0.99 6.67
C VAL A 164 20.81 1.18 5.45
N PHE A 165 21.91 1.93 5.59
CA PHE A 165 22.76 2.30 4.45
C PHE A 165 23.96 1.38 4.26
N LYS A 166 24.15 0.39 5.15
CA LYS A 166 25.29 -0.54 5.16
C LYS A 166 26.65 0.15 5.09
N THR A 167 26.72 1.42 5.52
CA THR A 167 27.91 2.27 5.47
C THR A 167 28.08 3.03 6.79
N SER A 168 29.19 3.75 6.96
CA SER A 168 29.44 4.49 8.19
C SER A 168 28.56 5.75 8.27
N PHE A 169 28.21 6.16 9.50
CA PHE A 169 27.40 7.35 9.73
C PHE A 169 27.95 8.58 8.99
N VAL A 170 29.26 8.83 9.09
CA VAL A 170 29.92 9.99 8.45
C VAL A 170 29.77 9.97 6.93
N VAL A 171 29.89 8.79 6.32
CA VAL A 171 29.70 8.62 4.87
C VAL A 171 28.24 8.86 4.50
N SER A 172 27.29 8.32 5.28
CA SER A 172 25.85 8.50 5.04
C SER A 172 25.39 9.96 5.10
N VAL A 173 25.89 10.77 6.06
CA VAL A 173 25.50 12.20 6.12
C VAL A 173 26.09 13.00 4.97
N ASN A 174 27.31 12.67 4.51
CA ASN A 174 27.97 13.38 3.41
C ASN A 174 27.44 13.01 2.02
N ILE A 175 26.82 11.84 1.85
CA ILE A 175 26.11 11.49 0.61
C ILE A 175 24.94 12.46 0.35
N SER A 176 24.29 12.94 1.42
CA SER A 176 23.15 13.87 1.30
C SER A 176 23.54 15.31 0.94
N SER A 177 24.77 15.72 1.21
CA SER A 177 25.27 17.07 0.93
C SER A 177 25.97 17.21 -0.43
N SER A 178 25.95 16.16 -1.24
CA SER A 178 26.62 16.10 -2.55
C SER A 178 25.67 16.31 -3.74
N LYS A 179 24.56 17.04 -3.54
CA LYS A 179 23.66 17.49 -4.61
C LYS A 179 23.70 19.00 -4.76
#